data_AF-A0A2Z4N438-F1
#
_entry.id   AF-A0A2Z4N438-F1
#
_cell.length_a   1.000
_cell.length_b   1.000
_cell.length_c   1.000
_cell.angle_alpha   90.00
_cell.angle_beta   90.00
_cell.angle_gamma   90.00
#
_symmetry.space_group_name_H-M   'P 1'
#
loop_
_entity.id
_entity.type
_entity.pdbx_description
1 polymer ?
#
loop_
_entity_poly.entity_id
_entity_poly.type
_entity_poly.pdbx_seq_one_letter_code
_entity_poly.pdbx_strand_id
1 'polypeptide(L)'
;IAFDRYKCITDPIEGRLSTKQVLGIVTFMYMWIFPWVYFPASETWNRFVPEGYLTSCTVDYMSADSRFFITGFWFCVWLCPMIIISVCYYQVFVHVSRHEKNLQKQADKMNVTSLRSGDKQTMRQEIRVAKVGITLTTLFLFSWTPYAVVAFICTFGRKDLVTPFVSMVPALTCKLSASIDPFVYAINHPRYRMELTKRVPWFCIREDEQSETRSSVTEKTQESSN
;
A
#
# COMPACT_ATOMS: atom_id res chain seq x y z
N ILE A 1 4.46 1.52 0.40
CA ILE A 1 3.93 1.33 -0.97
C ILE A 1 3.51 2.66 -1.58
N ALA A 2 2.50 3.36 -1.03
CA ALA A 2 2.00 4.62 -1.61
C ALA A 2 3.10 5.67 -1.88
N PHE A 3 4.00 5.90 -0.92
CA PHE A 3 5.14 6.82 -1.08
C PHE A 3 6.11 6.43 -2.20
N ASP A 4 6.46 5.15 -2.28
CA ASP A 4 7.33 4.62 -3.34
C ASP A 4 6.70 4.79 -4.73
N ARG A 5 5.39 4.55 -4.84
CA ARG A 5 4.63 4.79 -6.09
C ARG A 5 4.56 6.27 -6.43
N TYR A 6 4.34 7.13 -5.44
CA TYR A 6 4.39 8.57 -5.61
C TYR A 6 5.75 8.98 -6.20
N LYS A 7 6.86 8.60 -5.56
CA LYS A 7 8.20 8.95 -6.03
C LYS A 7 8.50 8.44 -7.44
N CYS A 8 8.17 7.18 -7.74
CA CYS A 8 8.36 6.59 -9.07
C CYS A 8 7.55 7.29 -10.17
N ILE A 9 6.37 7.83 -9.86
CA ILE A 9 5.48 8.46 -10.85
C ILE A 9 5.79 9.95 -11.02
N THR A 10 6.13 10.66 -9.94
CA THR A 10 6.36 12.11 -9.97
C THR A 10 7.76 12.50 -10.38
N ASP A 11 8.74 11.63 -10.17
CA ASP A 11 10.14 11.88 -10.53
C ASP A 11 10.68 10.70 -11.35
N PRO A 12 10.59 10.71 -12.68
CA PRO A 12 11.07 9.58 -13.49
C PRO A 12 12.61 9.46 -13.54
N ILE A 13 13.37 10.48 -13.11
CA ILE A 13 14.84 10.51 -13.22
C ILE A 13 15.49 9.93 -11.96
N GLU A 14 14.96 10.24 -10.77
CA GLU A 14 15.45 9.71 -9.48
C GLU A 14 14.42 8.82 -8.75
N GLY A 15 13.33 8.46 -9.44
CA GLY A 15 12.09 7.99 -8.82
C GLY A 15 12.15 6.71 -8.02
N ARG A 16 13.09 5.82 -8.34
CA ARG A 16 13.24 4.56 -7.63
C ARG A 16 13.97 4.79 -6.32
N LEU A 17 13.37 4.33 -5.22
CA LEU A 17 14.02 4.34 -3.93
C LEU A 17 15.27 3.46 -3.96
N SER A 18 16.40 4.02 -3.53
CA SER A 18 17.62 3.23 -3.31
C SER A 18 17.39 2.20 -2.19
N THR A 19 18.08 1.06 -2.24
CA THR A 19 18.02 0.04 -1.18
C THR A 19 18.26 0.61 0.21
N LYS A 20 19.17 1.60 0.33
CA LYS A 20 19.43 2.31 1.61
C LYS A 20 18.22 3.12 2.08
N GLN A 21 17.52 3.78 1.16
CA GLN A 21 16.30 4.54 1.46
C GLN A 21 15.15 3.59 1.85
N VAL A 22 14.98 2.48 1.13
CA VAL A 22 13.98 1.45 1.45
C VAL A 22 14.25 0.86 2.84
N LEU A 23 15.49 0.50 3.13
CA LEU A 23 15.88 -0.03 4.44
C LEU A 23 15.60 1.00 5.54
N GLY A 24 15.94 2.28 5.34
CA GLY A 24 15.62 3.34 6.29
C GLY A 24 14.13 3.48 6.57
N ILE A 25 13.29 3.44 5.53
CA ILE A 25 11.83 3.51 5.66
C ILE A 25 11.28 2.29 6.41
N VAL A 26 11.76 1.09 6.09
CA VAL A 26 11.34 -0.15 6.75
C VAL A 26 11.73 -0.13 8.23
N THR A 27 12.97 0.24 8.54
CA THR A 27 13.44 0.36 9.93
C THR A 27 12.62 1.39 10.70
N PHE A 28 12.34 2.56 10.10
CA PHE A 28 11.47 3.56 10.71
C PHE A 28 10.07 3.02 11.00
N MET A 29 9.47 2.29 10.05
CA MET A 29 8.15 1.68 10.24
C MET A 29 8.13 0.67 11.39
N TYR A 30 9.15 -0.19 11.50
CA TYR A 30 9.26 -1.11 12.64
C TYR A 30 9.42 -0.36 13.96
N MET A 31 10.27 0.66 14.02
CA MET A 31 10.43 1.50 15.21
C MET A 31 9.13 2.25 15.57
N TRP A 32 8.35 2.67 14.59
CA TRP A 32 7.06 3.35 14.80
C TRP A 32 6.01 2.41 15.40
N ILE A 33 5.96 1.15 14.95
CA ILE A 33 4.97 0.15 15.40
C ILE A 33 5.39 -0.49 16.72
N PHE A 34 6.70 -0.63 16.97
CA PHE A 34 7.24 -1.37 18.11
C PHE A 34 6.65 -0.99 19.47
N PRO A 35 6.53 0.30 19.86
CA PRO A 35 5.98 0.69 21.17
C PRO A 35 4.55 0.17 21.38
N TRP A 36 3.75 0.18 20.32
CA TRP A 36 2.34 -0.24 20.36
C TRP A 36 2.16 -1.75 20.53
N VAL A 37 3.20 -2.54 20.31
CA VAL A 37 3.21 -3.98 20.55
C VAL A 37 3.91 -4.30 21.87
N TYR A 38 5.02 -3.60 22.15
CA TYR A 38 5.83 -3.81 23.34
C TYR A 38 5.06 -3.48 24.62
N PHE A 39 4.42 -2.31 24.70
CA PHE A 39 3.73 -1.90 25.94
C PHE A 39 2.54 -2.78 26.34
N PRO A 40 1.70 -3.28 25.40
CA PRO A 40 0.73 -4.32 25.73
C PRO A 40 1.36 -5.66 26.12
N ALA A 41 2.46 -6.06 25.50
CA ALA A 41 3.14 -7.32 25.79
C ALA A 41 3.84 -7.33 27.16
N SER A 42 4.37 -6.18 27.59
CA SER A 42 5.02 -6.00 28.89
C SER A 42 4.04 -5.60 30.01
N GLU A 43 2.73 -5.54 29.71
CA GLU A 43 1.65 -5.13 30.62
C GLU A 43 1.87 -3.78 31.31
N THR A 44 2.74 -2.92 30.76
CA THR A 44 3.20 -1.70 31.44
C THR A 44 2.24 -0.52 31.25
N TRP A 45 1.61 -0.42 30.07
CA TRP A 45 0.68 0.68 29.74
C TRP A 45 -0.66 0.20 29.16
N ASN A 46 -0.66 -0.99 28.57
CA ASN A 46 -1.87 -1.69 28.13
C ASN A 46 -1.60 -3.19 28.29
N ARG A 47 -2.53 -4.06 27.90
CA ARG A 47 -2.41 -5.52 27.98
C ARG A 47 -3.20 -6.18 26.88
N PHE A 48 -2.83 -7.41 26.52
CA PHE A 48 -3.64 -8.23 25.63
C PHE A 48 -4.74 -8.94 26.41
N VAL A 49 -5.99 -8.75 26.01
CA VAL A 49 -7.18 -9.37 26.61
C VAL A 49 -7.98 -10.13 25.55
N PRO A 50 -8.74 -11.17 25.94
CA PRO A 50 -9.67 -11.83 25.03
C PRO A 50 -10.74 -10.85 24.52
N GLU A 51 -11.09 -10.97 23.23
CA GLU A 51 -12.24 -10.29 22.64
C GLU A 51 -13.55 -10.81 23.24
N GLY A 52 -14.65 -10.07 23.07
CA GLY A 52 -15.97 -10.43 23.63
C GLY A 52 -16.56 -11.77 23.17
N TYR A 53 -16.03 -12.35 22.09
CA TYR A 53 -16.40 -13.68 21.56
C TYR A 53 -15.37 -14.78 21.91
N LEU A 54 -14.34 -14.45 22.72
CA LEU A 54 -13.41 -15.36 23.39
C LEU A 54 -12.55 -16.28 22.50
N THR A 55 -12.54 -16.13 21.17
CA THR A 55 -11.69 -16.94 20.28
C THR A 55 -10.47 -16.19 19.71
N SER A 56 -10.27 -14.94 20.11
CA SER A 56 -9.05 -14.19 19.77
C SER A 56 -8.73 -13.13 20.82
N CYS A 57 -7.49 -12.64 20.81
CA CYS A 57 -7.02 -11.58 21.71
C CYS A 57 -6.84 -10.25 20.98
N THR A 58 -6.90 -9.17 21.76
CA THR A 58 -6.72 -7.78 21.32
C THR A 58 -6.13 -6.92 22.44
N VAL A 59 -5.74 -5.70 22.12
CA VAL A 59 -5.38 -4.67 23.11
C VAL A 59 -6.60 -4.29 23.95
N ASP A 60 -6.42 -4.04 25.24
CA ASP A 60 -7.51 -3.67 26.13
C ASP A 60 -8.03 -2.27 25.78
N TYR A 61 -9.16 -2.21 25.08
CA TYR A 61 -9.92 -0.99 24.77
C TYR A 61 -11.18 -0.83 25.63
N MET A 62 -11.36 -1.70 26.64
CA MET A 62 -12.48 -1.67 27.59
C MET A 62 -12.12 -0.93 28.87
N SER A 63 -10.89 -1.04 29.34
CA SER A 63 -10.45 -0.45 30.60
C SER A 63 -10.32 1.08 30.51
N ALA A 64 -10.68 1.78 31.58
CA ALA A 64 -10.57 3.24 31.63
C ALA A 64 -9.10 3.70 31.61
N ASP A 65 -8.19 2.92 32.19
CA ASP A 65 -6.76 3.23 32.25
C ASP A 65 -6.10 3.14 30.86
N SER A 66 -6.67 2.34 29.96
CA SER A 66 -6.21 2.17 28.58
C SER A 66 -6.52 3.35 27.66
N ARG A 67 -7.31 4.34 28.11
CA ARG A 67 -7.86 5.39 27.24
C ARG A 67 -6.81 6.16 26.46
N PHE A 68 -5.75 6.59 27.15
CA PHE A 68 -4.67 7.35 26.51
C PHE A 68 -3.90 6.49 25.50
N PHE A 69 -3.63 5.23 25.85
CA PHE A 69 -2.94 4.30 24.97
C PHE A 69 -3.74 4.05 23.68
N ILE A 70 -5.03 3.73 23.79
CA ILE A 70 -5.89 3.44 22.64
C ILE A 70 -6.13 4.69 21.79
N THR A 71 -6.28 5.85 22.41
CA THR A 71 -6.39 7.12 21.69
C THR A 71 -5.12 7.38 20.88
N GLY A 72 -3.94 7.25 21.50
CA GLY A 72 -2.65 7.39 20.82
C GLY A 72 -2.47 6.38 19.69
N PHE A 73 -2.80 5.11 19.96
CA PHE A 73 -2.75 4.04 18.96
C PHE A 73 -3.61 4.37 17.74
N TRP A 74 -4.83 4.85 17.97
CA TRP A 74 -5.74 5.25 16.90
C TRP A 74 -5.15 6.41 16.07
N PHE A 75 -4.61 7.45 16.69
CA PHE A 75 -4.00 8.56 15.93
C PHE A 75 -2.72 8.15 15.19
N CYS A 76 -1.83 7.39 15.83
CA CYS A 76 -0.51 7.07 15.29
C CYS A 76 -0.51 5.90 14.31
N VAL A 77 -1.35 4.89 14.52
CA VAL A 77 -1.37 3.66 13.71
C VAL A 77 -2.50 3.67 12.69
N TRP A 78 -3.59 4.37 12.97
CA TRP A 78 -4.72 4.45 12.05
C TRP A 78 -4.76 5.79 11.29
N LEU A 79 -4.90 6.92 11.97
CA LEU A 79 -5.12 8.22 11.32
C LEU A 79 -3.87 8.74 10.55
N CYS A 80 -2.69 8.65 11.14
CA CYS A 80 -1.47 9.17 10.53
C CYS A 80 -1.13 8.44 9.21
N PRO A 81 -1.08 7.08 9.15
CA PRO A 81 -0.89 6.38 7.89
C PRO A 81 -1.98 6.70 6.86
N MET A 82 -3.23 6.86 7.31
CA MET A 82 -4.35 7.26 6.47
C MET A 82 -4.10 8.57 5.75
N ILE A 83 -3.72 9.63 6.48
CA ILE A 83 -3.44 10.94 5.90
C ILE A 83 -2.28 10.86 4.91
N ILE A 84 -1.17 10.19 5.28
CA ILE A 84 0.00 10.04 4.42
C ILE A 84 -0.37 9.36 3.10
N ILE A 85 -1.10 8.26 3.17
CA ILE A 85 -1.57 7.51 2.01
C ILE A 85 -2.46 8.37 1.11
N SER A 86 -3.44 9.06 1.70
CA SER A 86 -4.36 9.93 0.95
C SER A 86 -3.61 11.03 0.21
N VAL A 87 -2.65 11.68 0.88
CA VAL A 87 -1.82 12.72 0.26
C VAL A 87 -0.97 12.14 -0.87
N CYS A 88 -0.29 11.01 -0.65
CA CYS A 88 0.52 10.36 -1.71
C CYS A 88 -0.30 10.05 -2.96
N TYR A 89 -1.47 9.41 -2.81
CA TYR A 89 -2.29 9.05 -3.96
C TYR A 89 -3.00 10.25 -4.61
N TYR A 90 -3.38 11.26 -3.83
CA TYR A 90 -3.88 12.52 -4.38
C TYR A 90 -2.83 13.17 -5.28
N GLN A 91 -1.57 13.23 -4.85
CA GLN A 91 -0.48 13.77 -5.67
C GLN A 91 -0.20 12.93 -6.92
N VAL A 92 -0.27 11.60 -6.82
CA VAL A 92 -0.19 10.70 -7.99
C VAL A 92 -1.28 11.04 -9.00
N PHE A 93 -2.52 11.17 -8.55
CA PHE A 93 -3.65 11.52 -9.42
C PHE A 93 -3.44 12.86 -10.12
N VAL A 94 -3.08 13.90 -9.37
CA VAL A 94 -2.81 15.24 -9.92
C VAL A 94 -1.67 15.20 -10.94
N HIS A 95 -0.59 14.48 -10.65
CA HIS A 95 0.55 14.35 -11.55
C HIS A 95 0.17 13.64 -12.86
N VAL A 96 -0.55 12.51 -12.77
CA VAL A 96 -1.02 11.77 -13.94
C VAL A 96 -1.94 12.62 -14.82
N SER A 97 -2.92 13.33 -14.22
CA SER A 97 -3.82 14.21 -14.98
C SER A 97 -3.09 15.38 -15.65
N ARG A 98 -2.08 15.96 -14.99
CA ARG A 98 -1.24 17.02 -15.59
C ARG A 98 -0.39 16.48 -16.73
N HIS A 99 0.22 15.32 -16.54
CA HIS A 99 1.05 14.67 -17.55
C HIS A 99 0.24 14.36 -18.82
N GLU A 100 -0.97 13.81 -18.67
CA GLU A 100 -1.85 13.52 -19.80
C GLU A 100 -2.23 14.78 -20.59
N LYS A 101 -2.61 15.87 -19.90
CA LYS A 101 -2.90 17.16 -20.55
C LYS A 101 -1.69 17.73 -21.28
N ASN A 102 -0.49 17.61 -20.71
CA ASN A 102 0.74 18.07 -21.34
C ASN A 102 1.10 17.22 -22.56
N LEU A 103 0.86 15.90 -22.52
CA LEU A 103 1.03 15.02 -23.66
C LEU A 103 0.08 15.36 -24.80
N GLN A 104 -1.20 15.65 -24.52
CA GLN A 104 -2.17 16.07 -25.53
C GLN A 104 -1.70 17.37 -26.22
N LYS A 105 -1.35 18.40 -25.43
CA LYS A 105 -0.82 19.67 -25.95
C LYS A 105 0.46 19.53 -26.77
N GLN A 106 1.30 18.54 -26.45
CA GLN A 106 2.54 18.28 -27.19
C GLN A 106 2.29 17.46 -28.47
N ALA A 107 1.28 16.58 -28.47
CA ALA A 107 0.84 15.87 -29.68
C ALA A 107 0.27 16.85 -30.72
N ASP A 108 -0.43 17.89 -30.29
CA ASP A 108 -0.94 18.95 -31.18
C ASP A 108 0.18 19.80 -31.81
N LYS A 109 1.36 19.88 -31.15
CA LYS A 109 2.51 20.70 -31.57
C LYS A 109 3.57 19.93 -32.35
N MET A 110 3.74 18.65 -32.06
CA MET A 110 4.72 17.79 -32.70
C MET A 110 3.95 16.67 -33.40
N ASN A 111 3.76 16.79 -34.71
CA ASN A 111 3.17 15.77 -35.59
C ASN A 111 4.10 14.54 -35.75
N VAL A 112 4.64 14.04 -34.63
CA VAL A 112 5.64 12.97 -34.55
C VAL A 112 5.16 11.98 -33.50
N THR A 113 4.45 10.97 -33.96
CA THR A 113 3.78 9.93 -33.16
C THR A 113 4.73 8.88 -32.59
N SER A 114 5.99 8.80 -33.05
CA SER A 114 6.83 7.60 -32.89
C SER A 114 7.92 7.65 -31.82
N LEU A 115 8.46 8.81 -31.42
CA LEU A 115 9.61 8.89 -30.50
C LEU A 115 9.28 8.68 -29.01
N ARG A 116 8.02 8.33 -28.67
CA ARG A 116 7.51 8.42 -27.30
C ARG A 116 6.67 7.23 -26.83
N SER A 117 6.68 6.14 -27.59
CA SER A 117 5.98 4.90 -27.25
C SER A 117 6.56 4.24 -25.98
N GLY A 118 7.88 4.23 -25.82
CA GLY A 118 8.59 3.66 -24.66
C GLY A 118 8.21 4.30 -23.33
N ASP A 119 8.33 5.64 -23.21
CA ASP A 119 7.96 6.37 -21.98
C ASP A 119 6.47 6.21 -21.63
N LYS A 120 5.60 6.21 -22.64
CA LYS A 120 4.16 5.97 -22.46
C LYS A 120 3.88 4.56 -21.93
N GLN A 121 4.62 3.55 -22.36
CA GLN A 121 4.47 2.18 -21.89
C GLN A 121 4.94 2.03 -20.44
N THR A 122 6.12 2.56 -20.10
CA THR A 122 6.64 2.57 -18.73
C THR A 122 5.68 3.27 -17.77
N MET A 123 5.17 4.45 -18.15
CA MET A 123 4.21 5.17 -17.31
C MET A 123 2.88 4.42 -17.16
N ARG A 124 2.37 3.77 -18.22
CA ARG A 124 1.17 2.92 -18.14
C ARG A 124 1.36 1.76 -17.18
N GLN A 125 2.53 1.13 -17.16
CA GLN A 125 2.87 0.07 -16.19
C GLN A 125 2.86 0.62 -14.76
N GLU A 126 3.55 1.73 -14.51
CA GLU A 126 3.59 2.35 -13.17
C GLU A 126 2.19 2.77 -12.68
N ILE A 127 1.32 3.27 -13.57
CA ILE A 127 -0.10 3.56 -13.27
C ILE A 127 -0.86 2.26 -12.94
N ARG A 128 -0.67 1.17 -13.68
CA ARG A 128 -1.33 -0.11 -13.40
C ARG A 128 -0.91 -0.63 -12.01
N VAL A 129 0.37 -0.56 -11.68
CA VAL A 129 0.87 -0.94 -10.35
C VAL A 129 0.32 0.00 -9.26
N ALA A 130 0.26 1.31 -9.50
CA ALA A 130 -0.34 2.26 -8.56
C ALA A 130 -1.82 1.98 -8.32
N LYS A 131 -2.59 1.60 -9.36
CA LYS A 131 -3.99 1.15 -9.20
C LYS A 131 -4.11 -0.06 -8.28
N VAL A 132 -3.22 -1.06 -8.42
CA VAL A 132 -3.20 -2.20 -7.48
C VAL A 132 -2.94 -1.72 -6.05
N GLY A 133 -1.96 -0.83 -5.88
CA GLY A 133 -1.65 -0.23 -4.58
C GLY A 133 -2.85 0.49 -3.97
N ILE A 134 -3.59 1.28 -4.76
CA ILE A 134 -4.81 1.98 -4.32
C ILE A 134 -5.88 0.96 -3.91
N THR A 135 -6.12 -0.07 -4.71
CA THR A 135 -7.10 -1.12 -4.40
C THR A 135 -6.79 -1.81 -3.07
N LEU A 136 -5.55 -2.27 -2.88
CA LEU A 136 -5.10 -2.92 -1.65
C LEU A 136 -5.23 -2.00 -0.45
N THR A 137 -4.82 -0.75 -0.62
CA THR A 137 -4.89 0.23 0.46
C THR A 137 -6.35 0.51 0.83
N THR A 138 -7.22 0.70 -0.16
CA THR A 138 -8.65 0.94 0.05
C THR A 138 -9.32 -0.25 0.75
N LEU A 139 -8.99 -1.47 0.33
CA LEU A 139 -9.45 -2.70 0.97
C LEU A 139 -9.03 -2.77 2.44
N PHE A 140 -7.75 -2.53 2.73
CA PHE A 140 -7.22 -2.47 4.10
C PHE A 140 -7.98 -1.42 4.93
N LEU A 141 -8.25 -0.26 4.35
CA LEU A 141 -8.95 0.80 5.07
C LEU A 141 -10.40 0.42 5.40
N PHE A 142 -11.15 -0.06 4.42
CA PHE A 142 -12.53 -0.48 4.68
C PHE A 142 -12.64 -1.66 5.65
N SER A 143 -11.67 -2.56 5.65
CA SER A 143 -11.67 -3.72 6.55
C SER A 143 -11.29 -3.37 7.99
N TRP A 144 -10.38 -2.41 8.18
CA TRP A 144 -9.94 -1.98 9.52
C TRP A 144 -10.78 -0.85 10.13
N THR A 145 -11.43 0.01 9.31
CA THR A 145 -12.22 1.15 9.81
C THR A 145 -13.27 0.73 10.84
N PRO A 146 -14.11 -0.29 10.58
CA PRO A 146 -15.17 -0.67 11.52
C PRO A 146 -14.59 -1.07 12.89
N TYR A 147 -13.45 -1.77 12.89
CA TYR A 147 -12.79 -2.21 14.12
C TYR A 147 -12.19 -1.03 14.88
N ALA A 148 -11.47 -0.14 14.17
CA ALA A 148 -10.89 1.06 14.77
C ALA A 148 -11.96 1.97 15.38
N VAL A 149 -13.12 2.09 14.73
CA VAL A 149 -14.27 2.88 15.23
C VAL A 149 -14.87 2.24 16.49
N VAL A 150 -15.08 0.92 16.51
CA VAL A 150 -15.61 0.22 17.69
C VAL A 150 -14.69 0.38 18.90
N ALA A 151 -13.38 0.14 18.71
CA ALA A 151 -12.39 0.29 19.78
C ALA A 151 -12.33 1.74 20.31
N PHE A 152 -12.39 2.73 19.40
CA PHE A 152 -12.37 4.14 19.76
C PHE A 152 -13.65 4.58 20.50
N ILE A 153 -14.84 4.21 20.01
CA ILE A 153 -16.12 4.53 20.68
C ILE A 153 -16.18 3.93 22.08
N CYS A 154 -15.72 2.69 22.24
CA CYS A 154 -15.68 2.03 23.52
C CYS A 154 -14.81 2.78 24.55
N THR A 155 -13.68 3.31 24.07
CA THR A 155 -12.71 4.05 24.89
C THR A 155 -13.37 5.26 25.59
N PHE A 156 -14.31 5.93 24.91
CA PHE A 156 -15.02 7.11 25.43
C PHE A 156 -16.32 6.79 26.18
N GLY A 157 -16.55 5.54 26.55
CA GLY A 157 -17.54 5.17 27.57
C GLY A 157 -18.84 4.57 27.06
N ARG A 158 -19.00 4.35 25.74
CA ARG A 158 -20.14 3.60 25.18
C ARG A 158 -19.85 2.10 25.10
N LYS A 159 -19.50 1.50 26.24
CA LYS A 159 -19.16 0.07 26.35
C LYS A 159 -20.37 -0.83 26.13
N ASP A 160 -21.55 -0.31 26.46
CA ASP A 160 -22.87 -0.91 26.26
C ASP A 160 -23.17 -1.28 24.80
N LEU A 161 -22.53 -0.61 23.84
CA LEU A 161 -22.66 -0.92 22.42
C LEU A 161 -21.84 -2.13 21.96
N VAL A 162 -20.84 -2.55 22.72
CA VAL A 162 -19.90 -3.59 22.30
C VAL A 162 -20.44 -4.96 22.65
N THR A 163 -21.41 -5.42 21.85
CA THR A 163 -21.88 -6.80 21.88
C THR A 163 -20.84 -7.74 21.23
N PRO A 164 -20.84 -9.04 21.55
CA PRO A 164 -19.93 -10.01 20.93
C PRO A 164 -19.98 -9.99 19.40
N PHE A 165 -21.15 -9.76 18.80
CA PHE A 165 -21.30 -9.68 17.35
C PHE A 165 -20.67 -8.41 16.76
N VAL A 166 -20.86 -7.27 17.44
CA VAL A 166 -20.34 -5.95 17.03
C VAL A 166 -18.82 -5.87 17.16
N SER A 167 -18.20 -6.62 18.07
CA SER A 167 -16.74 -6.77 18.11
C SER A 167 -16.23 -7.83 17.13
N MET A 168 -16.95 -8.95 16.97
CA MET A 168 -16.52 -10.08 16.13
C MET A 168 -16.45 -9.76 14.64
N VAL A 169 -17.53 -9.22 14.04
CA VAL A 169 -17.57 -9.03 12.58
C VAL A 169 -16.45 -8.07 12.10
N PRO A 170 -16.23 -6.91 12.73
CA PRO A 170 -15.09 -6.06 12.40
C PRO A 170 -13.72 -6.73 12.63
N ALA A 171 -13.56 -7.47 13.73
CA ALA A 171 -12.32 -8.15 14.04
C ALA A 171 -11.98 -9.26 13.04
N LEU A 172 -12.97 -9.99 12.53
CA LEU A 172 -12.77 -11.00 11.48
C LEU A 172 -12.47 -10.34 10.14
N THR A 173 -13.16 -9.24 9.82
CA THR A 173 -12.98 -8.52 8.55
C THR A 173 -11.56 -7.94 8.44
N CYS A 174 -11.03 -7.37 9.52
CA CYS A 174 -9.66 -6.85 9.53
C CYS A 174 -8.60 -7.96 9.44
N LYS A 175 -8.84 -9.13 10.03
CA LYS A 175 -7.93 -10.29 9.92
C LYS A 175 -7.95 -10.89 8.51
N LEU A 176 -9.12 -10.95 7.88
CA LEU A 176 -9.28 -11.46 6.52
C LEU A 176 -8.58 -10.59 5.47
N SER A 177 -8.43 -9.29 5.72
CA SER A 177 -7.84 -8.36 4.75
C SER A 177 -6.43 -8.81 4.30
N ALA A 178 -5.59 -9.22 5.26
CA ALA A 178 -4.23 -9.70 4.98
C ALA A 178 -4.21 -10.98 4.13
N SER A 179 -5.25 -11.81 4.23
CA SER A 179 -5.39 -13.02 3.41
C SER A 179 -5.88 -12.74 1.99
N ILE A 180 -6.56 -11.60 1.76
CA ILE A 180 -7.06 -11.21 0.43
C ILE A 180 -5.95 -10.57 -0.42
N ASP A 181 -4.95 -9.94 0.19
CA ASP A 181 -3.88 -9.23 -0.51
C ASP A 181 -3.21 -10.05 -1.64
N PRO A 182 -2.77 -11.32 -1.42
CA PRO A 182 -2.15 -12.13 -2.47
C PRO A 182 -3.05 -12.36 -3.68
N PHE A 183 -4.36 -12.53 -3.46
CA PHE A 183 -5.34 -12.71 -4.55
C PHE A 183 -5.48 -11.42 -5.38
N VAL A 184 -5.52 -10.26 -4.71
CA VAL A 184 -5.57 -8.97 -5.41
C VAL A 184 -4.30 -8.73 -6.22
N TYR A 185 -3.12 -9.09 -5.70
CA TYR A 185 -1.87 -9.08 -6.47
C TYR A 185 -1.91 -10.05 -7.66
N ALA A 186 -2.39 -11.29 -7.47
CA ALA A 186 -2.53 -12.30 -8.53
C ALA A 186 -3.45 -11.84 -9.66
N ILE A 187 -4.52 -11.09 -9.34
CA ILE A 187 -5.48 -10.62 -10.35
C ILE A 187 -4.98 -9.36 -11.06
N ASN A 188 -4.36 -8.42 -10.33
CA ASN A 188 -4.17 -7.06 -10.85
C ASN A 188 -2.71 -6.63 -11.06
N HIS A 189 -1.72 -7.30 -10.47
CA HIS A 189 -0.32 -6.86 -10.51
C HIS A 189 0.46 -7.50 -11.68
N PRO A 190 0.81 -6.75 -12.74
CA PRO A 190 1.32 -7.31 -14.00
C PRO A 190 2.61 -8.11 -13.81
N ARG A 191 3.60 -7.58 -13.06
CA ARG A 191 4.85 -8.31 -12.79
C ARG A 191 4.66 -9.56 -11.95
N TYR A 192 3.69 -9.54 -11.05
CA TYR A 192 3.42 -10.69 -10.18
C TYR A 192 2.75 -11.81 -10.99
N ARG A 193 1.85 -11.44 -11.91
CA ARG A 193 1.21 -12.36 -12.85
C ARG A 193 2.19 -13.04 -13.79
N MET A 194 3.18 -12.30 -14.32
CA MET A 194 4.25 -12.89 -15.14
C MET A 194 5.05 -13.96 -14.36
N GLU A 195 5.45 -13.65 -13.14
CA GLU A 195 6.13 -14.62 -12.27
C GLU A 195 5.24 -15.80 -11.88
N LEU A 196 3.95 -15.56 -11.65
CA LEU A 196 2.98 -16.63 -11.35
C LEU A 196 2.84 -17.59 -12.53
N THR A 197 2.79 -17.07 -13.76
CA THR A 197 2.68 -17.86 -14.99
C THR A 197 3.91 -18.78 -15.16
N LYS A 198 5.11 -18.26 -14.84
CA LYS A 198 6.37 -19.03 -14.90
C LYS A 198 6.42 -20.14 -13.84
N ARG A 199 5.96 -19.85 -12.61
CA ARG A 199 6.08 -20.79 -11.47
C ARG A 199 4.88 -21.73 -11.32
N VAL A 200 3.71 -21.35 -11.81
CA VAL A 200 2.43 -22.06 -11.62
C VAL A 200 1.66 -22.10 -12.95
N PRO A 201 2.20 -22.82 -13.98
CA PRO A 201 1.63 -22.80 -15.34
C PRO A 201 0.21 -23.38 -15.43
N TRP A 202 -0.21 -24.17 -14.44
CA TRP A 202 -1.55 -24.73 -14.33
C TRP A 202 -2.61 -23.73 -13.84
N PHE A 203 -2.22 -22.53 -13.38
CA PHE A 203 -3.15 -21.54 -12.85
C PHE A 203 -3.88 -20.71 -13.93
N CYS A 204 -3.69 -21.03 -15.23
CA CYS A 204 -4.37 -20.43 -16.39
C CYS A 204 -4.37 -18.88 -16.46
N ILE A 205 -3.49 -18.21 -15.71
CA ILE A 205 -3.25 -16.77 -15.85
C ILE A 205 -2.27 -16.60 -17.01
N ARG A 206 -2.74 -16.04 -18.13
CA ARG A 206 -1.87 -15.61 -19.24
C ARG A 206 -1.74 -14.09 -19.15
N GLU A 207 -0.57 -13.63 -18.75
CA GLU A 207 -0.14 -12.25 -18.98
C GLU A 207 0.95 -12.30 -20.04
N ASP A 208 0.75 -11.63 -21.17
CA ASP A 208 1.76 -11.58 -22.22
C ASP A 208 3.01 -10.86 -21.69
N GLU A 209 4.20 -11.43 -21.93
CA GLU A 209 5.46 -10.72 -21.66
C GLU A 209 5.45 -9.44 -22.49
N GLN A 210 5.27 -8.29 -21.82
CA GLN A 210 5.53 -7.02 -22.47
C GLN A 210 7.04 -6.96 -22.73
N SER A 211 7.40 -7.12 -24.01
CA SER A 211 8.70 -6.79 -24.57
C SER A 211 9.24 -5.54 -23.86
N GLU A 212 10.18 -5.75 -22.93
CA GLU A 212 11.19 -4.74 -22.66
C GLU A 212 11.94 -4.60 -23.98
N THR A 213 11.50 -3.65 -24.82
CA THR A 213 12.35 -3.20 -25.91
C THR A 213 13.56 -2.60 -25.23
N ARG A 214 14.57 -3.45 -25.07
CA ARG A 214 15.94 -3.12 -24.71
C ARG A 214 16.34 -1.94 -25.57
N SER A 215 16.30 -0.74 -25.01
CA SER A 215 17.18 0.35 -25.40
C SER A 215 18.60 -0.03 -25.00
N SER A 216 19.12 -1.10 -25.59
CA SER A 216 20.51 -1.53 -25.51
C SER A 216 21.06 -1.61 -26.92
N VAL A 217 20.97 -0.49 -27.63
CA VAL A 217 21.72 -0.26 -28.87
C VAL A 217 22.27 1.16 -28.77
N THR A 218 23.40 1.33 -28.07
CA THR A 218 24.39 2.39 -28.38
C THR A 218 25.80 2.03 -27.90
N GLU A 219 26.01 1.18 -26.89
CA GLU A 219 27.38 0.81 -26.47
C GLU A 219 27.91 -0.47 -27.14
N LYS A 220 27.97 -0.55 -28.48
CA LYS A 220 28.88 -1.47 -29.21
C LYS A 220 29.13 -0.97 -30.63
N THR A 221 29.70 0.22 -30.78
CA THR A 221 30.37 0.61 -32.03
C THR A 221 31.54 1.55 -31.71
N GLN A 222 32.51 1.04 -30.96
CA GLN A 222 33.83 1.67 -30.83
C GLN A 222 34.84 0.65 -30.29
N GLU A 223 34.95 -0.50 -30.96
CA GLU A 223 36.08 -1.43 -30.77
C GLU A 223 36.27 -2.29 -32.04
N SER A 224 36.49 -1.60 -33.15
CA SER A 224 37.10 -2.17 -34.36
C SER A 224 37.50 -1.00 -35.25
N SER A 225 38.67 -0.42 -34.96
CA SER A 225 39.54 0.35 -35.86
C SER A 225 40.54 1.15 -35.01
N ASN A 226 41.66 0.52 -34.65
CA ASN A 226 43.04 1.04 -34.74
C ASN A 226 43.99 0.10 -34.00
#